data_AF-A0A7J4JJ12-F1
#
_entry.id   AF-A0A7J4JJ12-F1
#
_cell.length_a   1.000
_cell.length_b   1.000
_cell.length_c   1.000
_cell.angle_alpha   90.00
_cell.angle_beta   90.00
_cell.angle_gamma   90.00
#
_symmetry.space_group_name_H-M   'P 1'
#
loop_
_entity.id
_entity.type
_entity.pdbx_description
1 polymer ?
#
loop_
_entity_poly.entity_id
_entity_poly.type
_entity_poly.pdbx_seq_one_letter_code
_entity_poly.pdbx_strand_id
1 'polypeptide(L)'
;GKVSSNSNAEFISKEFKIIFFNNINVMLLSLFFSFFFGAGAIFILAWNASVIGAAMGIFSRELHALPLGFLRFMIHGVPEILAYFTAALAGGIIGTAVIRHHFDDGRFRKVLKDALVLILIAIGLLFIGTLIEIFITPALFA
;
A
#
# COMPACT_ATOMS: atom_id res chain seq x y z
N GLY A 1 1.54 7.62 -35.40
CA GLY A 1 0.25 7.02 -35.01
C GLY A 1 0.43 5.80 -34.12
N LYS A 2 0.52 4.59 -34.69
CA LYS A 2 0.61 3.31 -33.93
C LYS A 2 1.90 3.10 -33.12
N VAL A 3 3.05 3.62 -33.57
CA VAL A 3 4.34 3.46 -32.86
C VAL A 3 4.36 4.25 -31.54
N SER A 4 3.77 5.46 -31.52
CA SER A 4 3.66 6.30 -30.31
C SER A 4 2.60 5.79 -29.33
N SER A 5 1.54 5.11 -29.78
CA SER A 5 0.58 4.49 -28.85
C SER A 5 1.15 3.24 -28.19
N ASN A 6 1.96 2.44 -28.91
CA ASN A 6 2.64 1.29 -28.33
C ASN A 6 3.69 1.73 -27.29
N SER A 7 4.47 2.78 -27.56
CA SER A 7 5.46 3.28 -26.59
C SER A 7 4.80 3.81 -25.30
N ASN A 8 3.64 4.45 -25.41
CA ASN A 8 2.91 4.97 -24.25
C ASN A 8 2.28 3.83 -23.43
N ALA A 9 1.71 2.82 -24.09
CA ALA A 9 1.16 1.65 -23.41
C ALA A 9 2.26 0.85 -22.69
N GLU A 10 3.42 0.68 -23.33
CA GLU A 10 4.59 0.04 -22.70
C GLU A 10 5.06 0.81 -21.47
N PHE A 11 5.17 2.15 -21.57
CA PHE A 11 5.54 3.01 -20.44
C PHE A 11 4.57 2.87 -19.26
N ILE A 12 3.26 3.03 -19.48
CA ILE A 12 2.24 2.90 -18.42
C ILE A 12 2.31 1.51 -17.77
N SER A 13 2.47 0.45 -18.58
CA SER A 13 2.56 -0.91 -18.06
C SER A 13 3.78 -1.13 -17.16
N LYS A 14 4.90 -0.46 -17.47
CA LYS A 14 6.15 -0.54 -16.72
C LYS A 14 6.01 0.21 -15.40
N GLU A 15 5.55 1.47 -15.44
CA GLU A 15 5.32 2.28 -14.24
C GLU A 15 4.32 1.60 -13.29
N PHE A 16 3.21 1.10 -13.82
CA PHE A 16 2.24 0.34 -13.04
C PHE A 16 2.87 -0.84 -12.31
N LYS A 17 3.66 -1.67 -13.00
CA LYS A 17 4.31 -2.82 -12.37
C LYS A 17 5.25 -2.38 -11.27
N ILE A 18 6.09 -1.38 -11.51
CA ILE A 18 7.07 -0.92 -10.53
C ILE A 18 6.35 -0.43 -9.26
N ILE A 19 5.37 0.46 -9.41
CA ILE A 19 4.63 1.06 -8.30
C ILE A 19 3.82 -0.01 -7.56
N PHE A 20 2.96 -0.73 -8.29
CA PHE A 20 2.04 -1.70 -7.69
C PHE A 20 2.78 -2.79 -6.93
N PHE A 21 3.81 -3.41 -7.52
CA PHE A 21 4.53 -4.49 -6.85
C PHE A 21 5.41 -4.00 -5.70
N ASN A 22 5.96 -2.79 -5.78
CA ASN A 22 6.65 -2.19 -4.64
C ASN A 22 5.70 -2.04 -3.44
N ASN A 23 4.50 -1.51 -3.68
CA ASN A 23 3.50 -1.33 -2.65
C ASN A 23 2.93 -2.66 -2.13
N ILE A 24 2.77 -3.67 -3.00
CA ILE A 24 2.42 -5.04 -2.57
C ILE A 24 3.47 -5.60 -1.61
N ASN A 25 4.76 -5.38 -1.86
CA ASN A 25 5.82 -5.85 -0.95
C ASN A 25 5.71 -5.18 0.43
N VAL A 26 5.44 -3.88 0.50
CA VAL A 26 5.23 -3.16 1.77
C VAL A 26 3.99 -3.69 2.50
N MET A 27 2.90 -3.92 1.77
CA MET A 27 1.65 -4.49 2.31
C MET A 27 1.88 -5.89 2.89
N LEU A 28 2.53 -6.78 2.13
CA LEU A 28 2.81 -8.16 2.55
C LEU A 28 3.76 -8.20 3.75
N LEU A 29 4.79 -7.35 3.75
CA LEU A 29 5.71 -7.26 4.87
C LEU A 29 5.00 -6.76 6.14
N SER A 30 4.10 -5.78 6.01
CA SER A 30 3.28 -5.28 7.11
C SER A 30 2.35 -6.35 7.67
N LEU A 31 1.67 -7.10 6.79
CA LEU A 31 0.82 -8.23 7.18
C LEU A 31 1.63 -9.30 7.92
N PHE A 32 2.78 -9.70 7.36
CA PHE A 32 3.64 -10.72 7.94
C PHE A 32 4.16 -10.30 9.31
N PHE A 33 4.70 -9.08 9.44
CA PHE A 33 5.16 -8.56 10.72
C PHE A 33 4.04 -8.44 11.76
N SER A 34 2.83 -8.05 11.35
CA SER A 34 1.69 -8.01 12.25
C SER A 34 1.23 -9.41 12.68
N PHE A 35 1.29 -10.39 11.78
CA PHE A 35 0.97 -11.78 12.11
C PHE A 35 1.86 -12.35 13.22
N PHE A 36 3.18 -12.11 13.17
CA PHE A 36 4.11 -12.61 14.19
C PHE A 36 4.16 -11.76 15.46
N PHE A 37 4.15 -10.44 15.32
CA PHE A 37 4.49 -9.52 16.42
C PHE A 37 3.32 -8.63 16.84
N GLY A 38 2.12 -8.83 16.29
CA GLY A 38 0.93 -8.01 16.55
C GLY A 38 1.08 -6.59 15.98
N ALA A 39 1.75 -5.71 16.71
CA ALA A 39 2.02 -4.33 16.32
C ALA A 39 3.26 -4.17 15.40
N GLY A 40 3.91 -5.26 14.99
CA GLY A 40 5.14 -5.24 14.19
C GLY A 40 5.04 -4.45 12.87
N ALA A 41 3.85 -4.33 12.30
CA ALA A 41 3.61 -3.53 11.09
C ALA A 41 3.99 -2.04 11.26
N ILE A 42 3.91 -1.48 12.47
CA ILE A 42 4.20 -0.06 12.71
C ILE A 42 5.63 0.29 12.26
N PHE A 43 6.59 -0.61 12.48
CA PHE A 43 7.97 -0.41 12.03
C PHE A 43 8.05 -0.29 10.50
N ILE A 44 7.36 -1.16 9.77
CA ILE A 44 7.33 -1.17 8.30
C ILE A 44 6.66 0.09 7.75
N LEU A 45 5.55 0.50 8.37
CA LEU A 45 4.82 1.71 7.99
C LEU A 45 5.65 2.97 8.26
N ALA A 46 6.32 3.06 9.41
CA ALA A 46 7.20 4.17 9.74
C ALA A 46 8.42 4.23 8.80
N TRP A 47 8.97 3.07 8.43
CA TRP A 47 10.04 2.98 7.44
C TRP A 47 9.60 3.47 6.07
N ASN A 48 8.42 3.04 5.59
CA ASN A 48 7.90 3.50 4.32
C ASN A 48 7.63 5.03 4.34
N ALA A 49 7.04 5.53 5.42
CA ALA A 49 6.79 6.95 5.60
C ALA A 49 8.08 7.79 5.62
N SER A 50 9.17 7.29 6.21
CA SER A 50 10.45 8.01 6.23
C SER A 50 11.08 8.12 4.84
N VAL A 51 10.97 7.07 4.00
CA VAL A 51 11.42 7.10 2.61
C VAL A 51 10.64 8.14 1.79
N ILE A 52 9.31 8.18 1.95
CA ILE A 52 8.47 9.20 1.30
C ILE A 52 8.82 10.60 1.79
N GLY A 53 9.02 10.77 3.10
CA GLY A 53 9.42 12.05 3.70
C GLY A 53 10.77 12.56 3.17
N ALA A 54 11.74 11.66 3.00
CA ALA A 54 13.03 11.99 2.38
C ALA A 54 12.85 12.40 0.91
N ALA A 55 12.03 11.68 0.14
CA ALA A 55 11.72 12.03 -1.24
C ALA A 55 11.07 13.42 -1.33
N MET A 56 10.07 13.70 -0.49
CA MET A 56 9.44 15.03 -0.40
C MET A 56 10.45 16.14 -0.11
N GLY A 57 11.40 15.90 0.80
CA GLY A 57 12.45 16.87 1.13
C GLY A 57 13.38 17.15 -0.05
N ILE A 58 13.71 16.14 -0.86
CA ILE A 58 14.54 16.30 -2.07
C ILE A 58 13.78 17.07 -3.16
N PHE A 59 12.49 16.81 -3.34
CA PHE A 59 11.68 17.46 -4.38
C PHE A 59 11.28 18.90 -4.01
N SER A 60 11.15 19.20 -2.72
CA SER A 60 10.81 20.53 -2.23
C SER A 60 12.07 21.36 -2.05
N ARG A 61 12.52 22.02 -3.13
CA ARG A 61 13.72 22.89 -3.12
C ARG A 61 13.62 24.04 -2.10
N GLU A 62 12.40 24.45 -1.76
CA GLU A 62 12.13 25.50 -0.79
C GLU A 62 11.01 25.11 0.17
N LEU A 63 11.07 25.67 1.39
CA LEU A 63 10.14 25.37 2.48
C LEU A 63 8.68 25.70 2.11
N HIS A 64 8.48 26.75 1.31
CA HIS A 64 7.15 27.19 0.88
C HIS A 64 6.50 26.23 -0.14
N ALA A 65 7.29 25.37 -0.81
CA ALA A 65 6.79 24.37 -1.75
C ALA A 65 6.44 23.03 -1.07
N LEU A 66 6.84 22.83 0.20
CA LEU A 66 6.56 21.61 0.97
C LEU A 66 5.07 21.23 1.04
N PRO A 67 4.11 22.17 1.26
CA PRO A 67 2.70 21.81 1.30
C PRO A 67 2.19 21.22 -0.02
N LEU A 68 2.68 21.74 -1.15
CA LEU A 68 2.30 21.25 -2.48
C LEU A 68 2.94 19.89 -2.75
N GLY A 69 4.22 19.71 -2.38
CA GLY A 69 4.89 18.42 -2.43
C GLY A 69 4.16 17.36 -1.60
N PHE A 70 3.80 17.69 -0.36
CA PHE A 70 3.02 16.80 0.51
C PHE A 70 1.68 16.40 -0.13
N LEU A 71 0.93 17.37 -0.64
CA LEU A 71 -0.37 17.11 -1.26
C LEU A 71 -0.25 16.17 -2.46
N ARG A 72 0.81 16.34 -3.28
CA ARG A 72 1.09 15.47 -4.43
C ARG A 72 1.25 13.99 -4.02
N PHE A 73 1.93 13.72 -2.91
CA PHE A 73 2.11 12.35 -2.40
C PHE A 73 0.86 11.82 -1.67
N MET A 74 0.10 12.68 -0.98
CA MET A 74 -1.05 12.22 -0.19
C MET A 74 -2.24 11.74 -1.01
N ILE A 75 -2.41 12.23 -2.25
CA ILE A 75 -3.56 11.86 -3.09
C ILE A 75 -3.59 10.35 -3.39
N HIS A 76 -2.45 9.73 -3.70
CA HIS A 76 -2.32 8.27 -3.83
C HIS A 76 -1.89 7.60 -2.53
N GLY A 77 -1.08 8.28 -1.70
CA GLY A 77 -0.54 7.74 -0.46
C GLY A 77 -1.60 7.42 0.59
N VAL A 78 -2.72 8.16 0.65
CA VAL A 78 -3.83 7.83 1.59
C VAL A 78 -4.43 6.45 1.28
N PRO A 79 -4.89 6.14 0.05
CA PRO A 79 -5.32 4.79 -0.33
C PRO A 79 -4.30 3.69 -0.01
N GLU A 80 -3.01 3.93 -0.27
CA GLU A 80 -1.94 2.95 -0.05
C GLU A 80 -1.69 2.67 1.43
N ILE A 81 -1.60 3.73 2.25
CA ILE A 81 -1.44 3.60 3.70
C ILE A 81 -2.65 2.86 4.29
N LEU A 82 -3.87 3.18 3.85
CA LEU A 82 -5.08 2.44 4.26
C LEU A 82 -5.02 0.96 3.87
N ALA A 83 -4.49 0.64 2.69
CA ALA A 83 -4.26 -0.75 2.29
C ALA A 83 -3.30 -1.45 3.25
N TYR A 84 -2.16 -0.83 3.59
CA TYR A 84 -1.17 -1.42 4.48
C TYR A 84 -1.71 -1.64 5.90
N PHE A 85 -2.42 -0.64 6.45
CA PHE A 85 -3.07 -0.78 7.76
C PHE A 85 -4.12 -1.89 7.74
N THR A 86 -4.93 -1.99 6.68
CA THR A 86 -5.95 -3.04 6.56
C THR A 86 -5.31 -4.44 6.49
N ALA A 87 -4.23 -4.59 5.71
CA ALA A 87 -3.48 -5.84 5.63
C ALA A 87 -2.78 -6.19 6.95
N ALA A 88 -2.24 -5.19 7.66
CA ALA A 88 -1.69 -5.37 8.99
C ALA A 88 -2.74 -5.87 9.98
N LEU A 89 -3.93 -5.24 10.02
CA LEU A 89 -5.04 -5.71 10.84
C LEU A 89 -5.40 -7.17 10.53
N ALA A 90 -5.47 -7.54 9.25
CA ALA A 90 -5.69 -8.92 8.84
C ALA A 90 -4.60 -9.86 9.38
N GLY A 91 -3.32 -9.47 9.27
CA GLY A 91 -2.18 -10.20 9.82
C GLY A 91 -2.33 -10.46 11.32
N GLY A 92 -2.59 -9.42 12.11
CA GLY A 92 -2.80 -9.54 13.56
C GLY A 92 -4.01 -10.40 13.94
N ILE A 93 -5.12 -10.31 13.18
CA ILE A 93 -6.30 -11.18 13.36
C ILE A 93 -5.93 -12.64 13.11
N ILE A 94 -5.20 -12.94 12.03
CA ILE A 94 -4.74 -14.31 11.73
C ILE A 94 -3.81 -14.80 12.85
N GLY A 95 -2.87 -13.96 13.30
CA GLY A 95 -1.91 -14.32 14.35
C GLY A 95 -2.61 -14.66 15.66
N THR A 96 -3.54 -13.82 16.09
CA THR A 96 -4.34 -14.06 17.31
C THR A 96 -5.23 -15.29 17.18
N ALA A 97 -5.81 -15.54 16.00
CA ALA A 97 -6.64 -16.72 15.75
C ALA A 97 -5.83 -18.02 15.85
N VAL A 98 -4.61 -18.04 15.31
CA VAL A 98 -3.70 -19.20 15.37
C VAL A 98 -3.29 -19.52 16.81
N ILE A 99 -3.08 -18.50 17.65
CA ILE A 99 -2.71 -18.70 19.06
C ILE A 99 -3.91 -19.19 19.90
N ARG A 100 -5.11 -18.68 19.62
CA ARG A 100 -6.29 -18.86 20.50
C ARG A 100 -7.20 -20.02 20.13
N HIS A 101 -7.17 -20.50 18.89
CA HIS A 101 -8.11 -21.52 18.41
C HIS A 101 -7.40 -22.78 17.96
N HIS A 102 -8.06 -23.93 18.14
CA HIS A 102 -7.67 -25.16 17.47
C HIS A 102 -8.03 -25.05 15.99
N PHE A 103 -7.14 -25.53 15.12
CA PHE A 103 -7.27 -25.44 13.67
C PHE A 103 -8.56 -26.07 13.09
N ASP A 104 -9.27 -26.88 13.87
CA ASP A 104 -10.48 -27.59 13.45
C ASP A 104 -11.81 -26.99 13.97
N ASP A 105 -11.77 -25.84 14.67
CA ASP A 105 -13.00 -25.13 15.06
C ASP A 105 -13.62 -24.42 13.84
N GLY A 106 -14.94 -24.56 13.65
CA GLY A 106 -15.69 -23.79 12.66
C GLY A 106 -15.53 -22.27 12.84
N ARG A 107 -15.30 -21.82 14.09
CA ARG A 107 -14.97 -20.41 14.39
C ARG A 107 -13.62 -19.99 13.81
N PHE A 108 -12.58 -20.84 13.91
CA PHE A 108 -11.27 -20.54 13.33
C PHE A 108 -11.37 -20.32 11.82
N ARG A 109 -12.09 -21.20 11.12
CA ARG A 109 -12.34 -21.07 9.67
C ARG A 109 -13.10 -19.79 9.32
N LYS A 110 -14.04 -19.35 10.18
CA LYS A 110 -14.76 -18.09 9.98
C LYS A 110 -13.83 -16.89 10.11
N VAL A 111 -13.02 -16.83 11.17
CA VAL A 111 -12.05 -15.74 11.39
C VAL A 111 -11.03 -15.66 10.25
N LEU A 112 -10.52 -16.80 9.77
CA LEU A 112 -9.62 -16.81 8.61
C LEU A 112 -10.27 -16.28 7.33
N LYS A 113 -11.55 -16.61 7.09
CA LYS A 113 -12.30 -16.08 5.94
C LYS A 113 -12.49 -14.56 6.06
N ASP A 114 -12.85 -14.08 7.25
CA ASP A 114 -13.02 -12.64 7.49
C ASP A 114 -11.69 -11.89 7.30
N ALA A 115 -10.58 -12.45 7.77
CA ALA A 115 -9.25 -11.88 7.53
C ALA A 115 -8.84 -11.92 6.05
N LEU A 116 -9.19 -12.98 5.31
CA LEU A 116 -8.96 -13.05 3.87
C LEU A 116 -9.72 -11.94 3.13
N VAL A 117 -10.95 -11.64 3.52
CA VAL A 117 -11.72 -10.52 2.96
C VAL A 117 -11.01 -9.19 3.21
N LEU A 118 -10.45 -8.97 4.41
CA LEU A 118 -9.65 -7.77 4.69
C LEU A 118 -8.42 -7.67 3.78
N ILE A 119 -7.73 -8.77 3.49
CA ILE A 119 -6.60 -8.79 2.55
C ILE A 119 -7.06 -8.40 1.15
N LEU A 120 -8.21 -8.92 0.70
CA LEU A 120 -8.76 -8.55 -0.61
C LEU A 120 -9.16 -7.06 -0.68
N ILE A 121 -9.72 -6.52 0.40
CA ILE A 121 -10.02 -5.09 0.51
C ILE A 121 -8.72 -4.27 0.43
N ALA A 122 -7.66 -4.70 1.13
CA ALA A 122 -6.36 -4.05 1.08
C ALA A 122 -5.78 -4.02 -0.34
N ILE A 123 -5.83 -5.15 -1.07
CA ILE A 123 -5.40 -5.21 -2.47
C ILE A 123 -6.22 -4.26 -3.35
N GLY A 124 -7.53 -4.17 -3.13
CA GLY A 124 -8.41 -3.24 -3.84
C GLY A 124 -8.05 -1.77 -3.58
N LEU A 125 -7.81 -1.40 -2.32
CA LEU A 125 -7.36 -0.05 -1.94
C LEU A 125 -6.00 0.29 -2.58
N LEU A 126 -5.09 -0.68 -2.60
CA LEU A 126 -3.78 -0.51 -3.21
C LEU A 126 -3.87 -0.28 -4.71
N PHE A 127 -4.72 -1.06 -5.39
CA PHE A 127 -4.97 -0.89 -6.81
C PHE A 127 -5.52 0.51 -7.12
N ILE A 128 -6.46 1.00 -6.30
CA ILE A 128 -6.97 2.38 -6.41
C ILE A 128 -5.84 3.40 -6.23
N GLY A 129 -4.99 3.25 -5.22
CA GLY A 129 -3.81 4.11 -5.00
C GLY A 129 -2.91 4.19 -6.22
N THR A 130 -2.54 3.05 -6.80
CA THR A 130 -1.70 3.00 -8.01
C THR A 130 -2.36 3.64 -9.22
N LEU A 131 -3.68 3.45 -9.43
CA LEU A 131 -4.39 4.13 -10.52
C LEU A 131 -4.36 5.65 -10.33
N ILE A 132 -4.54 6.12 -9.10
CA ILE A 132 -4.46 7.54 -8.76
C ILE A 132 -3.04 8.07 -9.02
N GLU A 133 -2.00 7.32 -8.67
CA GLU A 133 -0.60 7.71 -8.88
C GLU A 133 -0.24 7.85 -10.36
N ILE A 134 -0.77 6.97 -11.22
CA ILE A 134 -0.41 6.95 -12.64
C ILE A 134 -1.27 7.91 -13.47
N PHE A 135 -2.56 8.03 -13.16
CA PHE A 135 -3.49 8.79 -14.00
C PHE A 135 -3.84 10.16 -13.43
N ILE A 136 -3.99 10.29 -12.11
CA ILE A 136 -4.51 11.51 -11.48
C ILE A 136 -3.37 12.42 -11.02
N THR A 137 -2.38 11.88 -10.32
CA THR A 137 -1.25 12.65 -9.79
C THR A 137 -0.50 13.41 -10.90
N PRO A 138 -0.18 12.81 -12.06
CA PRO A 138 0.50 13.52 -13.14
C PRO A 138 -0.42 14.55 -13.80
N ALA A 139 -1.73 14.31 -13.87
CA ALA A 139 -2.69 15.26 -14.44
C ALA A 139 -2.87 16.53 -13.59
N LEU A 140 -2.73 16.42 -12.26
CA LEU A 140 -2.87 17.54 -11.33
C LEU A 140 -1.57 18.34 -11.12
N PHE A 141 -0.41 17.73 -11.34
CA PHE A 141 0.91 18.30 -11.02
C PHE A 141 1.89 18.22 -12.21
N ALA A 142 1.38 18.27 -13.43
CA ALA A 142 2.16 18.33 -14.67
C ALA A 142 3.00 19.61 -14.77
#